data_AF-A0A2N9YJU9-F1
#
_entry.id   AF-A0A2N9YJU9-F1
#
_cell.length_a   1.000
_cell.length_b   1.000
_cell.length_c   1.000
_cell.angle_alpha   90.00
_cell.angle_beta   90.00
_cell.angle_gamma   90.00
#
_symmetry.space_group_name_H-M   'P 1'
#
loop_
_entity.id
_entity.type
_entity.pdbx_description
1 polymer ?
#
loop_
_entity_poly.entity_id
_entity_poly.type
_entity_poly.pdbx_seq_one_letter_code
_entity_poly.pdbx_strand_id
1 'polypeptide(L)'
;MQRNFYKNYVTTEQNRIVVIISDAFRFEAAKELERDLSMDDQIIDHQMNYLVSGLPSVTYMGMPSLLPNDRLSLVDKNLLVDGKEANNREKREEILIDKNPNSAAFALDDLKGATSKEIKRLFANKEVVYIYHNQIDAIADNKKTEDDVFKATAEAINEIKNLISRLRTNNINNFYITADHGYIYRADTLTDMDKISEDVSYGDLKSQRYIVTENLIDEPGIGKQKLADVLNNADSRWVYYPQTANVFKSAGSFNYVHGGASLQEMIVPLLKVKTTSSKSVAVDVELQLISSNRSITSLEVPIRLLQASPIDATNRPVVYDIYFEDDKDELISTKISINADSVETKVENRMTDLTINLVDKQYDRNSKYYLVVENTNTGKRVKAVYNMDIAGSGDFDF
;
A
#
# COMPACT_ATOMS: atom_id res chain seq x y z
N MET A 1 -14.13 16.84 -5.66
CA MET A 1 -12.87 17.57 -5.38
C MET A 1 -12.52 17.44 -3.91
N GLN A 2 -11.22 17.46 -3.63
CA GLN A 2 -10.63 17.35 -2.29
C GLN A 2 -11.15 18.41 -1.32
N ARG A 3 -11.38 19.66 -1.76
CA ARG A 3 -11.95 20.74 -0.93
C ARG A 3 -13.30 20.42 -0.27
N ASN A 4 -14.05 19.46 -0.82
CA ASN A 4 -15.34 19.04 -0.28
C ASN A 4 -15.23 17.78 0.60
N PHE A 5 -14.03 17.28 0.87
CA PHE A 5 -13.81 16.00 1.54
C PHE A 5 -14.47 15.95 2.93
N TYR A 6 -14.19 16.93 3.78
CA TYR A 6 -14.75 16.96 5.13
C TYR A 6 -16.27 16.96 5.11
N LYS A 7 -16.86 17.85 4.30
CA LYS A 7 -18.31 17.97 4.13
C LYS A 7 -18.96 16.69 3.60
N ASN A 8 -18.38 16.07 2.58
CA ASN A 8 -19.03 14.94 1.90
C ASN A 8 -18.81 13.59 2.58
N TYR A 9 -17.75 13.44 3.37
CA TYR A 9 -17.37 12.15 3.94
C TYR A 9 -17.25 12.19 5.46
N VAL A 10 -16.59 13.18 6.05
CA VAL A 10 -16.35 13.21 7.50
C VAL A 10 -17.64 13.56 8.26
N THR A 11 -18.40 14.55 7.80
CA THR A 11 -19.65 14.96 8.50
C THR A 11 -20.77 13.93 8.42
N THR A 12 -20.69 12.98 7.49
CA THR A 12 -21.70 11.93 7.31
C THR A 12 -21.45 10.72 8.22
N GLU A 13 -20.29 10.65 8.87
CA GLU A 13 -19.96 9.56 9.79
C GLU A 13 -20.70 9.73 11.12
N GLN A 14 -21.36 8.66 11.57
CA GLN A 14 -22.05 8.62 12.87
C GLN A 14 -21.15 8.08 13.99
N ASN A 15 -20.16 7.27 13.62
CA ASN A 15 -19.18 6.70 14.54
C ASN A 15 -17.89 7.50 14.46
N ARG A 16 -17.00 7.30 15.44
CA ARG A 16 -15.63 7.81 15.37
C ARG A 16 -15.01 7.47 14.01
N ILE A 17 -14.39 8.46 13.37
CA ILE A 17 -13.66 8.32 12.11
C ILE A 17 -12.22 8.77 12.29
N VAL A 18 -11.30 7.95 11.79
CA VAL A 18 -9.87 8.29 11.69
C VAL A 18 -9.55 8.60 10.23
N VAL A 19 -9.03 9.79 9.95
CA VAL A 19 -8.56 10.20 8.62
C VAL A 19 -7.04 10.17 8.62
N ILE A 20 -6.46 9.22 7.92
CA ILE A 20 -5.02 9.12 7.67
C ILE A 20 -4.71 9.85 6.36
N ILE A 21 -3.92 10.91 6.44
CA ILE A 21 -3.49 11.71 5.29
C ILE A 21 -2.00 11.47 5.12
N SER A 22 -1.64 10.78 4.03
CA SER A 22 -0.25 10.52 3.68
C SER A 22 0.17 11.47 2.56
N ASP A 23 1.19 12.28 2.83
CA ASP A 23 1.80 13.21 1.88
C ASP A 23 2.29 12.44 0.64
N ALA A 24 2.01 12.99 -0.53
CA ALA A 24 2.34 12.41 -1.84
C ALA A 24 1.83 10.97 -2.10
N PHE A 25 0.83 10.49 -1.36
CA PHE A 25 0.35 9.10 -1.48
C PHE A 25 -0.54 8.90 -2.71
N ARG A 26 0.04 8.28 -3.74
CA ARG A 26 -0.62 8.04 -5.02
C ARG A 26 -1.77 7.04 -4.93
N PHE A 27 -2.72 7.17 -5.87
CA PHE A 27 -3.85 6.25 -6.01
C PHE A 27 -3.41 4.79 -6.17
N GLU A 28 -2.33 4.51 -6.92
CA GLU A 28 -1.85 3.14 -7.13
C GLU A 28 -1.23 2.54 -5.86
N ALA A 29 -0.52 3.35 -5.05
CA ALA A 29 0.00 2.90 -3.76
C ALA A 29 -1.16 2.54 -2.79
N ALA A 30 -2.25 3.31 -2.82
CA ALA A 30 -3.44 2.98 -2.06
C ALA A 30 -4.16 1.72 -2.58
N LYS A 31 -4.10 1.43 -3.88
CA LYS A 31 -4.61 0.16 -4.44
C LYS A 31 -3.82 -1.04 -3.97
N GLU A 32 -2.51 -0.89 -3.83
CA GLU A 32 -1.66 -1.90 -3.21
C GLU A 32 -2.01 -2.08 -1.73
N LEU A 33 -2.16 -0.98 -0.97
CA LEU A 33 -2.66 -1.04 0.41
C LEU A 33 -4.03 -1.71 0.52
N GLU A 34 -4.98 -1.40 -0.37
CA GLU A 34 -6.31 -2.04 -0.41
C GLU A 34 -6.18 -3.55 -0.63
N ARG A 35 -5.35 -3.99 -1.58
CA ARG A 35 -5.10 -5.41 -1.84
C ARG A 35 -4.53 -6.09 -0.60
N ASP A 36 -3.55 -5.47 0.04
CA ASP A 36 -2.91 -5.94 1.25
C ASP A 36 -3.87 -6.09 2.43
N LEU A 37 -4.78 -5.13 2.58
CA LEU A 37 -5.82 -5.14 3.61
C LEU A 37 -6.92 -6.16 3.30
N SER A 38 -7.28 -6.36 2.03
CA SER A 38 -8.32 -7.33 1.63
C SER A 38 -7.95 -8.79 1.95
N MET A 39 -6.66 -9.07 2.17
CA MET A 39 -6.15 -10.39 2.55
C MET A 39 -6.09 -10.60 4.08
N ASP A 40 -6.52 -9.62 4.86
CA ASP A 40 -6.62 -9.70 6.32
C ASP A 40 -8.09 -9.95 6.71
N ASP A 41 -8.41 -11.14 7.26
CA ASP A 41 -9.78 -11.56 7.68
C ASP A 41 -10.42 -10.66 8.74
N GLN A 42 -9.61 -9.77 9.27
CA GLN A 42 -9.94 -8.85 10.32
C GLN A 42 -10.45 -7.53 9.68
N ILE A 43 -10.23 -7.29 8.39
CA ILE A 43 -10.84 -6.22 7.60
C ILE A 43 -12.23 -6.69 7.14
N ILE A 44 -13.29 -6.01 7.60
CA ILE A 44 -14.68 -6.46 7.40
C ILE A 44 -15.41 -5.70 6.29
N ASP A 45 -14.89 -4.54 5.89
CA ASP A 45 -15.43 -3.72 4.81
C ASP A 45 -14.31 -2.81 4.29
N HIS A 46 -14.21 -2.67 2.97
CA HIS A 46 -13.30 -1.71 2.35
C HIS A 46 -13.88 -1.20 1.03
N GLN A 47 -13.60 0.05 0.70
CA GLN A 47 -14.06 0.66 -0.53
C GLN A 47 -13.06 1.70 -1.02
N MET A 48 -12.42 1.44 -2.16
CA MET A 48 -11.64 2.45 -2.85
C MET A 48 -12.51 3.41 -3.65
N ASN A 49 -12.26 4.69 -3.45
CA ASN A 49 -12.71 5.79 -4.31
C ASN A 49 -11.52 6.73 -4.55
N TYR A 50 -11.76 7.85 -5.22
CA TYR A 50 -10.75 8.87 -5.46
C TYR A 50 -11.28 10.27 -5.15
N LEU A 51 -10.36 11.17 -4.88
CA LEU A 51 -10.59 12.61 -4.91
C LEU A 51 -9.74 13.22 -6.01
N VAL A 52 -10.17 14.38 -6.49
CA VAL A 52 -9.39 15.23 -7.40
C VAL A 52 -8.85 16.37 -6.55
N SER A 53 -7.52 16.49 -6.45
CA SER A 53 -6.85 17.60 -5.75
C SER A 53 -7.08 18.93 -6.48
N GLY A 54 -6.84 20.04 -5.78
CA GLY A 54 -6.81 21.35 -6.40
C GLY A 54 -5.48 21.61 -7.10
N LEU A 55 -5.47 22.49 -8.12
CA LEU A 55 -4.22 23.01 -8.67
C LEU A 55 -3.78 24.30 -7.95
N PRO A 56 -2.49 24.48 -7.65
CA PRO A 56 -1.42 23.49 -7.84
C PRO A 56 -1.55 22.31 -6.86
N SER A 57 -1.21 21.10 -7.33
CA SER A 57 -1.34 19.86 -6.54
C SER A 57 -0.15 19.69 -5.58
N VAL A 58 -0.13 20.49 -4.52
CA VAL A 58 1.00 20.63 -3.59
C VAL A 58 0.50 20.66 -2.14
N THR A 59 1.36 20.32 -1.19
CA THR A 59 1.01 20.21 0.24
C THR A 59 0.32 21.44 0.80
N TYR A 60 0.83 22.65 0.51
CA TYR A 60 0.26 23.89 1.02
C TYR A 60 -1.15 24.21 0.47
N MET A 61 -1.60 23.49 -0.57
CA MET A 61 -2.97 23.53 -1.09
C MET A 61 -3.79 22.31 -0.65
N GLY A 62 -3.24 21.11 -0.79
CA GLY A 62 -3.97 19.87 -0.59
C GLY A 62 -4.28 19.58 0.88
N MET A 63 -3.32 19.80 1.79
CA MET A 63 -3.51 19.55 3.22
C MET A 63 -4.61 20.44 3.82
N PRO A 64 -4.65 21.77 3.58
CA PRO A 64 -5.74 22.60 4.07
C PRO A 64 -7.09 22.32 3.40
N SER A 65 -7.10 21.87 2.14
CA SER A 65 -8.34 21.52 1.42
C SER A 65 -9.09 20.34 2.04
N LEU A 66 -8.42 19.48 2.81
CA LEU A 66 -9.03 18.33 3.48
C LEU A 66 -9.72 18.71 4.83
N LEU A 67 -9.60 19.95 5.28
CA LEU A 67 -10.18 20.45 6.53
C LEU A 67 -11.64 20.89 6.34
N PRO A 68 -12.42 21.05 7.42
CA PRO A 68 -13.70 21.74 7.33
C PRO A 68 -13.48 23.16 6.81
N ASN A 69 -14.15 23.52 5.72
CA ASN A 69 -14.01 24.81 5.08
C ASN A 69 -15.32 25.22 4.41
N ASP A 70 -15.63 26.52 4.43
CA ASP A 70 -16.65 27.15 3.59
C ASP A 70 -16.01 28.06 2.51
N ARG A 71 -14.84 28.64 2.82
CA ARG A 71 -14.05 29.49 1.92
C ARG A 71 -12.56 29.16 2.00
N LEU A 72 -11.95 29.01 0.83
CA LEU A 72 -10.51 28.89 0.67
C LEU A 72 -9.93 30.14 -0.02
N SER A 73 -8.76 30.61 0.42
CA SER A 73 -8.06 31.72 -0.23
C SER A 73 -6.54 31.56 -0.15
N LEU A 74 -5.87 31.62 -1.29
CA LEU A 74 -4.41 31.53 -1.36
C LEU A 74 -3.80 32.92 -1.19
N VAL A 75 -3.03 33.14 -0.14
CA VAL A 75 -2.27 34.37 0.11
C VAL A 75 -0.80 34.00 0.10
N ASP A 76 -0.03 34.60 -0.80
CA ASP A 76 1.34 34.19 -1.11
C ASP A 76 1.40 32.67 -1.37
N LYS A 77 2.07 31.90 -0.50
CA LYS A 77 2.17 30.43 -0.58
C LYS A 77 1.43 29.72 0.57
N ASN A 78 0.38 30.35 1.09
CA ASN A 78 -0.40 29.85 2.23
C ASN A 78 -1.89 29.80 1.88
N LEU A 79 -2.48 28.60 1.92
CA LEU A 79 -3.91 28.44 1.72
C LEU A 79 -4.64 28.64 3.06
N LEU A 80 -5.39 29.73 3.15
CA LEU A 80 -6.20 30.03 4.31
C LEU A 80 -7.53 29.28 4.24
N VAL A 81 -7.97 28.75 5.39
CA VAL A 81 -9.23 28.06 5.60
C VAL A 81 -10.12 28.94 6.45
N ASP A 82 -11.17 29.50 5.86
CA ASP A 82 -12.08 30.45 6.52
C ASP A 82 -11.32 31.62 7.19
N GLY A 83 -10.23 32.07 6.55
CA GLY A 83 -9.35 33.14 7.03
C GLY A 83 -8.28 32.71 8.03
N LYS A 84 -8.22 31.43 8.41
CA LYS A 84 -7.21 30.87 9.33
C LYS A 84 -6.08 30.20 8.57
N GLU A 85 -4.87 30.29 9.10
CA GLU A 85 -3.72 29.57 8.57
C GLU A 85 -3.84 28.07 8.86
N ALA A 86 -3.35 27.23 7.96
CA ALA A 86 -3.38 25.77 8.08
C ALA A 86 -2.02 25.13 7.69
N ASN A 87 -0.93 25.89 7.87
CA ASN A 87 0.41 25.55 7.40
C ASN A 87 1.21 24.60 8.31
N ASN A 88 0.66 24.18 9.45
CA ASN A 88 1.24 23.17 10.32
C ASN A 88 0.14 22.32 10.96
N ARG A 89 0.49 21.24 11.66
CA ARG A 89 -0.48 20.30 12.24
C ARG A 89 -1.33 20.95 13.33
N GLU A 90 -0.72 21.77 14.17
CA GLU A 90 -1.36 22.39 15.33
C GLU A 90 -2.50 23.34 14.89
N LYS A 91 -2.26 24.17 13.89
CA LYS A 91 -3.31 25.05 13.32
C LYS A 91 -4.41 24.26 12.59
N ARG A 92 -4.05 23.15 11.95
CA ARG A 92 -5.02 22.23 11.33
C ARG A 92 -5.90 21.59 12.40
N GLU A 93 -5.34 21.25 13.56
CA GLU A 93 -6.09 20.76 14.71
C GLU A 93 -7.07 21.81 15.24
N GLU A 94 -6.64 23.07 15.40
CA GLU A 94 -7.50 24.18 15.83
C GLU A 94 -8.74 24.31 14.92
N ILE A 95 -8.55 24.27 13.60
CA ILE A 95 -9.65 24.32 12.62
C ILE A 95 -10.61 23.12 12.78
N LEU A 96 -10.09 21.91 13.03
CA LEU A 96 -10.91 20.73 13.28
C LEU A 96 -11.72 20.86 14.58
N ILE A 97 -11.09 21.35 15.65
CA ILE A 97 -11.72 21.57 16.96
C ILE A 97 -12.84 22.61 16.87
N ASP A 98 -12.62 23.69 16.11
CA ASP A 98 -13.64 24.71 15.88
C ASP A 98 -14.90 24.15 15.22
N LYS A 99 -14.75 23.14 14.35
CA LYS A 99 -15.89 22.46 13.72
C LYS A 99 -16.51 21.38 14.61
N ASN A 100 -15.68 20.59 15.29
CA ASN A 100 -16.09 19.56 16.24
C ASN A 100 -15.10 19.54 17.42
N PRO A 101 -15.51 19.97 18.64
CA PRO A 101 -14.66 20.00 19.83
C PRO A 101 -14.04 18.64 20.22
N ASN A 102 -14.65 17.54 19.77
CA ASN A 102 -14.16 16.18 19.95
C ASN A 102 -13.18 15.78 18.83
N SER A 103 -12.55 16.73 18.14
CA SER A 103 -11.51 16.46 17.16
C SER A 103 -10.10 16.40 17.75
N ALA A 104 -9.18 15.78 17.04
CA ALA A 104 -7.74 15.81 17.33
C ALA A 104 -6.90 15.62 16.05
N ALA A 105 -5.65 16.06 16.07
CA ALA A 105 -4.69 15.76 15.03
C ALA A 105 -3.36 15.21 15.59
N PHE A 106 -2.85 14.13 15.00
CA PHE A 106 -1.60 13.49 15.40
C PHE A 106 -0.65 13.33 14.21
N ALA A 107 0.64 13.17 14.50
CA ALA A 107 1.58 12.63 13.52
C ALA A 107 1.53 11.11 13.64
N LEU A 108 1.74 10.39 12.54
CA LEU A 108 1.76 8.93 12.57
C LEU A 108 2.80 8.39 13.56
N ASP A 109 3.97 9.02 13.62
CA ASP A 109 5.08 8.61 14.51
C ASP A 109 4.72 8.68 15.99
N ASP A 110 3.90 9.65 16.40
CA ASP A 110 3.42 9.78 17.79
C ASP A 110 2.59 8.55 18.21
N LEU A 111 1.94 7.89 17.24
CA LEU A 111 1.08 6.73 17.47
C LEU A 111 1.80 5.40 17.23
N LYS A 112 2.82 5.39 16.36
CA LYS A 112 3.64 4.22 16.04
C LYS A 112 4.31 3.65 17.30
N GLY A 113 4.82 4.52 18.17
CA GLY A 113 5.44 4.16 19.45
C GLY A 113 4.48 3.99 20.63
N ALA A 114 3.27 4.56 20.57
CA ALA A 114 2.38 4.68 21.73
C ALA A 114 1.76 3.34 22.18
N THR A 115 1.85 3.01 23.45
CA THR A 115 1.23 1.82 24.06
C THR A 115 -0.31 1.82 23.93
N SER A 116 -0.96 0.67 24.09
CA SER A 116 -2.43 0.59 24.11
C SER A 116 -3.08 1.54 25.14
N LYS A 117 -2.44 1.73 26.31
CA LYS A 117 -2.92 2.66 27.33
C LYS A 117 -2.85 4.11 26.85
N GLU A 118 -1.77 4.49 26.17
CA GLU A 118 -1.61 5.83 25.61
C GLU A 118 -2.57 6.08 24.46
N ILE A 119 -2.75 5.13 23.54
CA ILE A 119 -3.74 5.23 22.45
C ILE A 119 -5.14 5.45 23.03
N LYS A 120 -5.56 4.64 24.02
CA LYS A 120 -6.87 4.81 24.68
C LYS A 120 -7.03 6.20 25.31
N ARG A 121 -5.97 6.76 25.88
CA ARG A 121 -5.96 8.11 26.44
C ARG A 121 -6.07 9.18 25.35
N LEU A 122 -5.25 9.08 24.29
CA LEU A 122 -5.22 10.04 23.18
C LEU A 122 -6.56 10.10 22.43
N PHE A 123 -7.21 8.94 22.28
CA PHE A 123 -8.49 8.81 21.59
C PHE A 123 -9.70 8.91 22.53
N ALA A 124 -9.52 9.18 23.82
CA ALA A 124 -10.64 9.32 24.75
C ALA A 124 -11.54 10.50 24.33
N ASN A 125 -12.85 10.25 24.22
CA ASN A 125 -13.85 11.25 23.80
C ASN A 125 -13.58 11.92 22.44
N LYS A 126 -12.75 11.32 21.59
CA LYS A 126 -12.53 11.82 20.22
C LYS A 126 -13.49 11.18 19.23
N GLU A 127 -14.01 11.97 18.31
CA GLU A 127 -14.93 11.57 17.24
C GLU A 127 -14.26 11.66 15.86
N VAL A 128 -13.53 12.75 15.60
CA VAL A 128 -12.82 12.96 14.34
C VAL A 128 -11.34 13.08 14.62
N VAL A 129 -10.53 12.12 14.15
CA VAL A 129 -9.09 12.14 14.39
C VAL A 129 -8.35 12.17 13.07
N TYR A 130 -7.57 13.22 12.83
CA TYR A 130 -6.69 13.31 11.68
C TYR A 130 -5.30 12.81 12.05
N ILE A 131 -4.67 12.02 11.18
CA ILE A 131 -3.32 11.49 11.36
C ILE A 131 -2.52 11.86 10.12
N TYR A 132 -1.47 12.65 10.31
CA TYR A 132 -0.58 13.08 9.23
C TYR A 132 0.63 12.18 9.13
N HIS A 133 0.94 11.76 7.91
CA HIS A 133 2.04 10.86 7.56
C HIS A 133 2.82 11.46 6.38
N ASN A 134 4.15 11.39 6.40
CA ASN A 134 5.00 12.13 5.45
C ASN A 134 6.15 11.29 4.87
N GLN A 135 6.04 9.95 4.86
CA GLN A 135 7.17 9.09 4.48
C GLN A 135 7.64 9.30 3.04
N ILE A 136 6.72 9.50 2.09
CA ILE A 136 7.06 9.58 0.66
C ILE A 136 7.70 10.93 0.34
N ASP A 137 7.00 12.03 0.61
CA ASP A 137 7.45 13.37 0.22
C ASP A 137 8.74 13.78 0.96
N ALA A 138 8.86 13.46 2.26
CA ALA A 138 10.08 13.74 3.04
C ALA A 138 11.35 13.09 2.46
N ILE A 139 11.21 11.94 1.80
CA ILE A 139 12.31 11.24 1.12
C ILE A 139 12.49 11.79 -0.30
N ALA A 140 11.39 12.01 -1.02
CA ALA A 140 11.44 12.25 -2.45
C ALA A 140 11.68 13.71 -2.86
N ASP A 141 11.26 14.69 -2.06
CA ASP A 141 11.53 16.12 -2.33
C ASP A 141 13.00 16.51 -2.05
N ASN A 142 13.79 15.58 -1.53
CA ASN A 142 15.23 15.76 -1.34
C ASN A 142 16.03 15.12 -2.49
N LYS A 143 16.75 15.97 -3.23
CA LYS A 143 17.65 15.58 -4.35
C LYS A 143 18.58 14.41 -4.09
N LYS A 144 18.99 14.18 -2.83
CA LYS A 144 19.93 13.11 -2.48
C LYS A 144 19.25 11.75 -2.30
N THR A 145 17.94 11.74 -2.14
CA THR A 145 17.14 10.56 -1.78
C THR A 145 15.92 10.38 -2.68
N GLU A 146 15.77 11.19 -3.74
CA GLU A 146 14.63 11.16 -4.65
C GLU A 146 14.40 9.78 -5.31
N ASP A 147 15.47 9.04 -5.58
CA ASP A 147 15.41 7.70 -6.18
C ASP A 147 14.90 6.62 -5.19
N ASP A 148 14.91 6.91 -3.88
CA ASP A 148 14.38 6.01 -2.85
C ASP A 148 12.83 6.08 -2.76
N VAL A 149 12.15 6.86 -3.61
CA VAL A 149 10.69 7.05 -3.55
C VAL A 149 9.90 5.74 -3.60
N PHE A 150 10.37 4.73 -4.34
CA PHE A 150 9.68 3.42 -4.40
C PHE A 150 9.81 2.65 -3.09
N LYS A 151 10.99 2.71 -2.46
CA LYS A 151 11.21 2.16 -1.13
C LYS A 151 10.36 2.89 -0.09
N ALA A 152 10.36 4.22 -0.13
CA ALA A 152 9.52 5.06 0.73
C ALA A 152 8.03 4.77 0.55
N THR A 153 7.59 4.46 -0.67
CA THR A 153 6.20 4.05 -0.96
C THR A 153 5.85 2.71 -0.32
N ALA A 154 6.72 1.70 -0.46
CA ALA A 154 6.53 0.40 0.19
C ALA A 154 6.53 0.52 1.73
N GLU A 155 7.38 1.37 2.28
CA GLU A 155 7.42 1.69 3.72
C GLU A 155 6.13 2.39 4.16
N ALA A 156 5.65 3.39 3.42
CA ALA A 156 4.40 4.10 3.67
C ALA A 156 3.19 3.15 3.75
N ILE A 157 3.07 2.22 2.79
CA ILE A 157 2.00 1.20 2.78
C ILE A 157 2.05 0.37 4.06
N ASN A 158 3.24 -0.11 4.43
CA ASN A 158 3.43 -0.92 5.64
C ASN A 158 3.14 -0.13 6.93
N GLU A 159 3.57 1.12 7.01
CA GLU A 159 3.32 1.98 8.17
C GLU A 159 1.83 2.25 8.39
N ILE A 160 1.11 2.57 7.31
CA ILE A 160 -0.34 2.78 7.35
C ILE A 160 -1.06 1.49 7.75
N LYS A 161 -0.71 0.34 7.14
CA LYS A 161 -1.28 -0.98 7.47
C LYS A 161 -1.05 -1.34 8.95
N ASN A 162 0.17 -1.14 9.44
CA ASN A 162 0.53 -1.40 10.83
C ASN A 162 -0.20 -0.47 11.81
N LEU A 163 -0.36 0.81 11.46
CA LEU A 163 -1.13 1.76 12.25
C LEU A 163 -2.60 1.33 12.35
N ILE A 164 -3.24 0.97 11.23
CA ILE A 164 -4.62 0.47 11.21
C ILE A 164 -4.76 -0.74 12.14
N SER A 165 -3.86 -1.72 12.03
CA SER A 165 -3.85 -2.91 12.90
C SER A 165 -3.70 -2.54 14.38
N ARG A 166 -2.79 -1.61 14.72
CA ARG A 166 -2.58 -1.14 16.09
C ARG A 166 -3.82 -0.44 16.66
N LEU A 167 -4.43 0.46 15.89
CA LEU A 167 -5.62 1.21 16.31
C LEU A 167 -6.84 0.28 16.46
N ARG A 168 -7.00 -0.69 15.55
CA ARG A 168 -8.03 -1.75 15.63
C ARG A 168 -8.02 -2.46 16.99
N THR A 169 -6.86 -2.85 17.50
CA THR A 169 -6.77 -3.54 18.83
C THR A 169 -7.28 -2.68 20.00
N ASN A 170 -7.50 -1.39 19.78
CA ASN A 170 -8.05 -0.44 20.75
C ASN A 170 -9.50 -0.03 20.42
N ASN A 171 -10.24 -0.85 19.64
CA ASN A 171 -11.61 -0.60 19.20
C ASN A 171 -11.77 0.68 18.35
N ILE A 172 -10.71 1.10 17.67
CA ILE A 172 -10.77 2.18 16.68
C ILE A 172 -10.79 1.50 15.32
N ASN A 173 -11.92 1.57 14.63
CA ASN A 173 -12.24 0.60 13.59
C ASN A 173 -12.82 1.17 12.29
N ASN A 174 -12.83 2.49 12.14
CA ASN A 174 -13.36 3.17 10.95
C ASN A 174 -12.31 4.17 10.46
N PHE A 175 -11.85 3.99 9.22
CA PHE A 175 -10.72 4.72 8.67
C PHE A 175 -11.00 5.23 7.26
N TYR A 176 -10.53 6.45 6.99
CA TYR A 176 -10.32 7.00 5.67
C TYR A 176 -8.83 7.21 5.45
N ILE A 177 -8.31 6.70 4.34
CA ILE A 177 -6.92 6.90 3.92
C ILE A 177 -6.95 7.72 2.63
N THR A 178 -6.26 8.86 2.64
CA THR A 178 -6.21 9.80 1.52
C THR A 178 -4.86 10.52 1.44
N ALA A 179 -4.72 11.42 0.49
CA ALA A 179 -3.52 12.23 0.27
C ALA A 179 -3.89 13.67 -0.06
N ASP A 180 -2.91 14.54 0.07
CA ASP A 180 -2.96 15.94 -0.35
C ASP A 180 -2.69 16.10 -1.86
N HIS A 181 -1.70 15.38 -2.39
CA HIS A 181 -1.39 15.27 -3.81
C HIS A 181 -0.71 13.94 -4.14
N GLY A 182 -0.44 13.71 -5.42
CA GLY A 182 0.54 12.73 -5.88
C GLY A 182 1.73 13.40 -6.57
N TYR A 183 2.42 12.66 -7.44
CA TYR A 183 3.67 13.11 -8.05
C TYR A 183 3.96 12.35 -9.35
N ILE A 184 4.85 12.91 -10.16
CA ILE A 184 5.51 12.23 -11.27
C ILE A 184 6.92 11.85 -10.82
N TYR A 185 7.32 10.62 -11.14
CA TYR A 185 8.71 10.19 -11.06
C TYR A 185 9.26 9.88 -12.46
N ARG A 186 10.45 10.37 -12.78
CA ARG A 186 11.20 10.07 -14.01
C ARG A 186 12.58 9.53 -13.63
N ALA A 187 12.97 8.38 -14.15
CA ALA A 187 14.32 7.85 -13.93
C ALA A 187 15.38 8.58 -14.79
N ASP A 188 14.96 9.14 -15.92
CA ASP A 188 15.85 9.86 -16.83
C ASP A 188 16.13 11.28 -16.32
N THR A 189 17.41 11.66 -16.34
CA THR A 189 17.85 13.01 -16.02
C THR A 189 17.20 14.04 -16.94
N LEU A 190 16.55 15.04 -16.36
CA LEU A 190 15.98 16.17 -17.11
C LEU A 190 17.05 16.94 -17.87
N THR A 191 16.88 17.02 -19.20
CA THR A 191 17.69 17.88 -20.06
C THR A 191 17.08 19.28 -20.15
N ASP A 192 17.78 20.23 -20.77
CA ASP A 192 17.21 21.56 -21.00
C ASP A 192 16.07 21.54 -22.04
N MET A 193 15.98 20.52 -22.89
CA MET A 193 14.85 20.32 -23.82
C MET A 193 13.57 19.88 -23.10
N ASP A 194 13.70 19.29 -21.90
CA ASP A 194 12.56 18.94 -21.04
C ASP A 194 12.03 20.14 -20.25
N LYS A 195 12.67 21.32 -20.37
CA LYS A 195 12.37 22.51 -19.56
C LYS A 195 11.71 23.61 -20.38
N ILE A 196 10.59 24.09 -19.87
CA ILE A 196 9.87 25.26 -20.39
C ILE A 196 10.42 26.50 -19.67
N SER A 197 10.91 27.46 -20.43
CA SER A 197 11.45 28.72 -19.89
C SER A 197 10.38 29.79 -19.91
N GLU A 198 9.75 30.03 -18.76
CA GLU A 198 8.80 31.11 -18.54
C GLU A 198 9.29 32.03 -17.43
N ASP A 199 9.38 33.33 -17.69
CA ASP A 199 9.67 34.31 -16.65
C ASP A 199 8.39 34.68 -15.89
N VAL A 200 8.52 34.99 -14.60
CA VAL A 200 7.40 35.36 -13.74
C VAL A 200 7.67 36.68 -13.05
N SER A 201 6.62 37.44 -12.78
CA SER A 201 6.71 38.72 -12.11
C SER A 201 6.97 38.54 -10.61
N TYR A 202 7.44 39.61 -9.95
CA TYR A 202 7.57 39.62 -8.50
C TYR A 202 6.21 39.37 -7.84
N GLY A 203 6.13 38.36 -6.97
CA GLY A 203 4.90 37.95 -6.27
C GLY A 203 4.15 36.77 -6.92
N ASP A 204 4.49 36.40 -8.15
CA ASP A 204 3.98 35.17 -8.77
C ASP A 204 4.57 33.93 -8.07
N LEU A 205 3.78 32.86 -8.02
CA LEU A 205 4.27 31.58 -7.51
C LEU A 205 4.75 30.73 -8.67
N LYS A 206 5.97 30.22 -8.61
CA LYS A 206 6.51 29.31 -9.63
C LYS A 206 7.17 28.11 -8.99
N SER A 207 6.90 26.94 -9.55
CA SER A 207 7.61 25.69 -9.30
C SER A 207 7.75 24.90 -10.59
N GLN A 208 8.35 23.72 -10.54
CA GLN A 208 8.61 22.87 -11.70
C GLN A 208 7.35 22.44 -12.44
N ARG A 209 6.20 22.35 -11.77
CA ARG A 209 4.96 21.87 -12.38
C ARG A 209 3.81 22.87 -12.41
N TYR A 210 4.04 24.08 -11.88
CA TYR A 210 3.02 25.12 -11.93
C TYR A 210 3.58 26.55 -11.93
N ILE A 211 2.78 27.48 -12.45
CA ILE A 211 2.90 28.93 -12.24
C ILE A 211 1.54 29.46 -11.80
N VAL A 212 1.48 30.27 -10.74
CA VAL A 212 0.29 31.01 -10.32
C VAL A 212 0.52 32.50 -10.54
N THR A 213 -0.26 33.10 -11.43
CA THR A 213 -0.11 34.52 -11.81
C THR A 213 -1.42 35.09 -12.36
N GLU A 214 -1.56 36.42 -12.35
CA GLU A 214 -2.59 37.13 -13.12
C GLU A 214 -2.17 37.34 -14.58
N ASN A 215 -0.87 37.23 -14.88
CA ASN A 215 -0.33 37.44 -16.21
C ASN A 215 -0.76 36.32 -17.16
N LEU A 216 -1.14 36.68 -18.38
CA LEU A 216 -1.51 35.71 -19.39
C LEU A 216 -0.26 35.01 -19.94
N ILE A 217 -0.17 33.70 -19.75
CA ILE A 217 0.76 32.82 -20.46
C ILE A 217 -0.01 32.09 -21.58
N ASP A 218 0.47 32.18 -22.82
CA ASP A 218 -0.16 31.59 -24.01
C ASP A 218 0.90 30.92 -24.90
N GLU A 219 1.57 29.92 -24.34
CA GLU A 219 2.62 29.16 -25.01
C GLU A 219 2.20 27.71 -25.25
N PRO A 220 2.56 27.11 -26.41
CA PRO A 220 2.23 25.72 -26.71
C PRO A 220 2.72 24.75 -25.62
N GLY A 221 1.86 23.81 -25.22
CA GLY A 221 2.19 22.81 -24.20
C GLY A 221 2.03 23.31 -22.76
N ILE A 222 1.59 24.55 -22.53
CA ILE A 222 1.16 25.05 -21.23
C ILE A 222 -0.37 25.08 -21.15
N GLY A 223 -0.93 24.32 -20.22
CA GLY A 223 -2.34 24.35 -19.86
C GLY A 223 -2.60 25.38 -18.77
N LYS A 224 -3.86 25.77 -18.59
CA LYS A 224 -4.28 26.70 -17.53
C LYS A 224 -5.65 26.38 -16.95
N GLN A 225 -5.82 26.67 -15.68
CA GLN A 225 -7.10 26.61 -14.96
C GLN A 225 -7.25 27.87 -14.11
N LYS A 226 -8.48 28.40 -13.97
CA LYS A 226 -8.73 29.52 -13.07
C LYS A 226 -8.54 29.07 -11.63
N LEU A 227 -7.77 29.84 -10.85
CA LEU A 227 -7.62 29.56 -9.42
C LEU A 227 -8.95 29.69 -8.68
N ALA A 228 -9.82 30.61 -9.13
CA ALA A 228 -11.21 30.74 -8.67
C ALA A 228 -11.99 29.41 -8.70
N ASP A 229 -11.84 28.61 -9.77
CA ASP A 229 -12.56 27.33 -9.91
C ASP A 229 -12.01 26.28 -8.92
N VAL A 230 -10.72 26.35 -8.59
CA VAL A 230 -10.05 25.48 -7.61
C VAL A 230 -10.42 25.86 -6.17
N LEU A 231 -10.53 27.15 -5.88
CA LEU A 231 -10.79 27.66 -4.53
C LEU A 231 -12.28 27.91 -4.25
N ASN A 232 -13.13 27.86 -5.27
CA ASN A 232 -14.53 28.26 -5.21
C ASN A 232 -14.70 29.70 -4.68
N ASN A 233 -13.91 30.63 -5.21
CA ASN A 233 -13.91 32.04 -4.82
C ASN A 233 -13.79 32.97 -6.04
N ALA A 234 -13.46 34.25 -5.82
CA ALA A 234 -13.33 35.26 -6.88
C ALA A 234 -11.85 35.62 -7.18
N ASP A 235 -10.92 34.68 -7.01
CA ASP A 235 -9.49 34.90 -7.33
C ASP A 235 -9.28 35.17 -8.82
N SER A 236 -8.55 36.25 -9.14
CA SER A 236 -8.26 36.70 -10.50
C SER A 236 -7.14 35.91 -11.18
N ARG A 237 -6.34 35.15 -10.42
CA ARG A 237 -5.16 34.44 -10.93
C ARG A 237 -5.53 33.15 -11.65
N TRP A 238 -4.60 32.70 -12.47
CA TRP A 238 -4.59 31.42 -13.16
C TRP A 238 -3.51 30.52 -12.58
N VAL A 239 -3.75 29.22 -12.62
CA VAL A 239 -2.73 28.19 -12.42
C VAL A 239 -2.37 27.61 -13.78
N TYR A 240 -1.14 27.81 -14.20
CA TYR A 240 -0.55 27.27 -15.41
C TYR A 240 0.25 26.02 -15.09
N TYR A 241 0.27 25.04 -15.99
CA TYR A 241 0.97 23.77 -15.80
C TYR A 241 1.43 23.19 -17.14
N PRO A 242 2.55 22.44 -17.19
CA PRO A 242 2.94 21.71 -18.39
C PRO A 242 1.90 20.62 -18.72
N GLN A 243 1.48 20.52 -19.98
CA GLN A 243 0.56 19.48 -20.46
C GLN A 243 1.24 18.11 -20.65
N THR A 244 2.57 18.09 -20.64
CA THR A 244 3.40 16.90 -20.79
C THR A 244 4.21 16.62 -19.52
N ALA A 245 5.11 15.64 -19.57
CA ALA A 245 6.07 15.35 -18.51
C ALA A 245 7.20 16.40 -18.38
N ASN A 246 7.16 17.48 -19.19
CA ASN A 246 8.10 18.60 -19.11
C ASN A 246 7.90 19.41 -17.83
N VAL A 247 8.89 20.22 -17.46
CA VAL A 247 8.83 21.05 -16.26
C VAL A 247 9.12 22.50 -16.59
N PHE A 248 8.60 23.44 -15.80
CA PHE A 248 9.12 24.80 -15.83
C PHE A 248 10.54 24.84 -15.27
N LYS A 249 11.39 25.68 -15.84
CA LYS A 249 12.72 25.96 -15.31
C LYS A 249 12.60 26.63 -13.93
N SER A 250 12.80 25.85 -12.88
CA SER A 250 12.72 26.24 -11.46
C SER A 250 13.70 25.41 -10.63
N ALA A 251 14.03 25.86 -9.42
CA ALA A 251 14.70 25.02 -8.43
C ALA A 251 13.76 23.90 -7.95
N GLY A 252 14.31 22.73 -7.66
CA GLY A 252 13.60 21.54 -7.17
C GLY A 252 14.36 20.25 -7.48
N SER A 253 13.81 19.10 -7.06
CA SER A 253 14.25 17.74 -7.41
C SER A 253 14.29 17.52 -8.93
N PHE A 254 15.05 16.53 -9.42
CA PHE A 254 15.09 16.23 -10.86
C PHE A 254 14.07 15.15 -11.23
N ASN A 255 14.13 14.04 -10.52
CA ASN A 255 13.36 12.85 -10.84
C ASN A 255 11.96 12.89 -10.23
N TYR A 256 11.77 13.55 -9.09
CA TYR A 256 10.49 13.68 -8.40
C TYR A 256 9.92 15.09 -8.56
N VAL A 257 8.73 15.20 -9.14
CA VAL A 257 8.08 16.51 -9.34
C VAL A 257 6.57 16.42 -9.09
N HIS A 258 6.02 17.49 -8.54
CA HIS A 258 4.59 17.60 -8.24
C HIS A 258 4.11 19.05 -8.38
N GLY A 259 2.79 19.23 -8.39
CA GLY A 259 2.11 20.52 -8.46
C GLY A 259 1.33 20.76 -9.76
N GLY A 260 1.48 19.87 -10.74
CA GLY A 260 0.85 19.95 -12.06
C GLY A 260 -0.46 19.20 -12.16
N ALA A 261 -0.95 19.07 -13.40
CA ALA A 261 -2.29 18.55 -13.68
C ALA A 261 -2.33 17.11 -14.19
N SER A 262 -1.25 16.34 -14.04
CA SER A 262 -1.28 14.93 -14.44
C SER A 262 -2.21 14.12 -13.54
N LEU A 263 -2.69 12.98 -14.04
CA LEU A 263 -3.53 12.08 -13.24
C LEU A 263 -2.76 11.57 -12.01
N GLN A 264 -1.46 11.27 -12.14
CA GLN A 264 -0.63 10.83 -11.03
C GLN A 264 -0.47 11.89 -9.95
N GLU A 265 -0.56 13.18 -10.30
CA GLU A 265 -0.49 14.31 -9.37
C GLU A 265 -1.85 14.66 -8.74
N MET A 266 -2.93 14.59 -9.51
CA MET A 266 -4.25 15.10 -9.09
C MET A 266 -5.23 14.04 -8.59
N ILE A 267 -5.13 12.79 -9.03
CA ILE A 267 -6.03 11.72 -8.58
C ILE A 267 -5.45 11.11 -7.31
N VAL A 268 -5.99 11.52 -6.17
CA VAL A 268 -5.58 11.04 -4.85
C VAL A 268 -6.57 10.01 -4.32
N PRO A 269 -6.13 9.04 -3.50
CA PRO A 269 -7.00 7.97 -3.02
C PRO A 269 -8.02 8.48 -2.01
N LEU A 270 -9.14 7.78 -1.94
CA LEU A 270 -10.03 7.77 -0.78
C LEU A 270 -10.39 6.32 -0.49
N LEU A 271 -9.56 5.66 0.30
CA LEU A 271 -9.78 4.30 0.74
C LEU A 271 -10.54 4.31 2.06
N LYS A 272 -11.75 3.73 2.05
CA LYS A 272 -12.52 3.46 3.26
C LYS A 272 -12.17 2.08 3.78
N VAL A 273 -11.97 1.96 5.09
CA VAL A 273 -11.67 0.68 5.75
C VAL A 273 -12.43 0.58 7.06
N LYS A 274 -13.11 -0.54 7.27
CA LYS A 274 -13.62 -0.93 8.58
C LYS A 274 -12.99 -2.23 9.05
N THR A 275 -12.71 -2.26 10.34
CA THR A 275 -12.04 -3.40 10.97
C THR A 275 -12.89 -4.02 12.09
N THR A 276 -12.58 -5.25 12.47
CA THR A 276 -13.06 -5.86 13.71
C THR A 276 -11.94 -5.99 14.74
N SER A 277 -12.28 -5.88 16.02
CA SER A 277 -11.38 -6.18 17.14
C SER A 277 -11.29 -7.68 17.45
N SER A 278 -12.05 -8.52 16.76
CA SER A 278 -11.96 -9.97 16.88
C SER A 278 -10.57 -10.49 16.53
N LYS A 279 -10.18 -11.60 17.16
CA LYS A 279 -8.97 -12.32 16.76
C LYS A 279 -9.16 -12.88 15.35
N SER A 280 -8.07 -12.89 14.57
CA SER A 280 -8.01 -13.56 13.28
C SER A 280 -8.32 -15.06 13.46
N VAL A 281 -9.15 -15.59 12.58
CA VAL A 281 -9.48 -17.01 12.43
C VAL A 281 -8.76 -17.62 11.21
N ALA A 282 -8.00 -16.82 10.47
CA ALA A 282 -7.25 -17.26 9.32
C ALA A 282 -6.25 -18.37 9.66
N VAL A 283 -6.17 -19.35 8.78
CA VAL A 283 -5.32 -20.52 8.89
C VAL A 283 -4.38 -20.61 7.69
N ASP A 284 -3.28 -21.31 7.89
CA ASP A 284 -2.37 -21.71 6.81
C ASP A 284 -3.09 -22.66 5.83
N VAL A 285 -2.98 -22.38 4.53
CA VAL A 285 -3.56 -23.27 3.52
C VAL A 285 -2.88 -24.65 3.57
N GLU A 286 -3.67 -25.72 3.46
CA GLU A 286 -3.13 -27.08 3.47
C GLU A 286 -2.69 -27.52 2.07
N LEU A 287 -1.55 -28.22 2.00
CA LEU A 287 -1.06 -28.87 0.79
C LEU A 287 -1.18 -30.40 0.97
N GLN A 288 -2.06 -31.01 0.17
CA GLN A 288 -2.45 -32.42 0.31
C GLN A 288 -1.84 -33.28 -0.78
N LEU A 289 -1.35 -34.47 -0.42
CA LEU A 289 -0.90 -35.47 -1.37
C LEU A 289 -2.10 -36.14 -2.06
N ILE A 290 -2.14 -36.08 -3.40
CA ILE A 290 -3.20 -36.70 -4.22
C ILE A 290 -2.82 -38.11 -4.69
N SER A 291 -1.53 -38.47 -4.69
CA SER A 291 -1.10 -39.78 -5.17
C SER A 291 -1.71 -40.92 -4.37
N SER A 292 -2.45 -41.80 -5.05
CA SER A 292 -2.99 -43.04 -4.49
C SER A 292 -1.98 -44.19 -4.52
N ASN A 293 -1.04 -44.20 -5.47
CA ASN A 293 0.03 -45.18 -5.53
C ASN A 293 1.19 -44.76 -4.62
N ARG A 294 1.48 -45.58 -3.62
CA ARG A 294 2.51 -45.36 -2.60
C ARG A 294 3.70 -46.32 -2.77
N SER A 295 3.97 -46.75 -4.00
CA SER A 295 5.13 -47.57 -4.36
C SER A 295 6.17 -46.72 -5.09
N ILE A 296 7.44 -46.82 -4.69
CA ILE A 296 8.59 -46.17 -5.31
C ILE A 296 9.28 -47.18 -6.21
N THR A 297 9.13 -47.05 -7.53
CA THR A 297 9.71 -47.97 -8.52
C THR A 297 10.95 -47.43 -9.23
N SER A 298 11.29 -46.16 -9.02
CA SER A 298 12.44 -45.45 -9.61
C SER A 298 12.99 -44.40 -8.64
N LEU A 299 14.22 -43.95 -8.86
CA LEU A 299 14.83 -42.85 -8.09
C LEU A 299 14.15 -41.49 -8.37
N GLU A 300 13.51 -41.34 -9.53
CA GLU A 300 12.68 -40.19 -9.88
C GLU A 300 11.22 -40.50 -9.48
N VAL A 301 10.72 -39.85 -8.43
CA VAL A 301 9.39 -40.12 -7.86
C VAL A 301 8.43 -39.00 -8.22
N PRO A 302 7.43 -39.24 -9.11
CA PRO A 302 6.43 -38.24 -9.42
C PRO A 302 5.45 -38.08 -8.24
N ILE A 303 5.21 -36.83 -7.85
CA ILE A 303 4.33 -36.43 -6.77
C ILE A 303 3.34 -35.38 -7.29
N ARG A 304 2.06 -35.58 -6.97
CA ARG A 304 1.00 -34.61 -7.23
C ARG A 304 0.44 -34.11 -5.90
N LEU A 305 0.48 -32.80 -5.72
CA LEU A 305 -0.05 -32.11 -4.54
C LEU A 305 -1.25 -31.24 -4.95
N LEU A 306 -2.15 -31.01 -4.00
CA LEU A 306 -3.30 -30.11 -4.14
C LEU A 306 -3.28 -29.09 -3.00
N GLN A 307 -3.35 -27.81 -3.35
CA GLN A 307 -3.70 -26.78 -2.39
C GLN A 307 -5.20 -26.86 -2.08
N ALA A 308 -5.55 -27.19 -0.83
CA ALA A 308 -6.90 -27.59 -0.44
C ALA A 308 -7.93 -26.46 -0.65
N SER A 309 -7.56 -25.23 -0.30
CA SER A 309 -8.40 -24.02 -0.41
C SER A 309 -7.71 -22.96 -1.29
N PRO A 310 -8.46 -22.09 -1.99
CA PRO A 310 -7.85 -20.91 -2.61
C PRO A 310 -7.34 -19.95 -1.53
N ILE A 311 -6.36 -19.12 -1.88
CA ILE A 311 -5.92 -18.04 -0.99
C ILE A 311 -7.01 -16.96 -0.92
N ASP A 312 -7.34 -16.61 0.31
CA ASP A 312 -8.28 -15.55 0.66
C ASP A 312 -7.92 -14.98 2.04
N ALA A 313 -8.78 -14.12 2.58
CA ALA A 313 -8.55 -13.50 3.88
C ALA A 313 -8.39 -14.51 5.04
N THR A 314 -9.01 -15.70 4.92
CA THR A 314 -9.01 -16.78 5.93
C THR A 314 -8.05 -17.93 5.62
N ASN A 315 -7.54 -18.04 4.39
CA ASN A 315 -6.61 -19.08 3.97
C ASN A 315 -5.30 -18.43 3.49
N ARG A 316 -4.27 -18.48 4.33
CA ARG A 316 -3.00 -17.80 4.11
C ARG A 316 -2.06 -18.62 3.23
N PRO A 317 -1.26 -17.95 2.37
CA PRO A 317 -0.26 -18.64 1.58
C PRO A 317 0.85 -19.17 2.47
N VAL A 318 1.41 -20.32 2.08
CA VAL A 318 2.45 -21.01 2.83
C VAL A 318 3.47 -21.61 1.88
N VAL A 319 4.75 -21.52 2.24
CA VAL A 319 5.80 -22.30 1.59
C VAL A 319 5.90 -23.66 2.26
N TYR A 320 5.86 -24.73 1.49
CA TYR A 320 6.01 -26.10 1.97
C TYR A 320 7.31 -26.71 1.48
N ASP A 321 8.06 -27.36 2.36
CA ASP A 321 9.18 -28.20 1.98
C ASP A 321 8.70 -29.65 1.78
N ILE A 322 9.00 -30.21 0.61
CA ILE A 322 8.64 -31.56 0.21
C ILE A 322 9.92 -32.39 0.03
N TYR A 323 10.00 -33.54 0.70
CA TYR A 323 11.16 -34.43 0.62
C TYR A 323 10.81 -35.86 1.07
N PHE A 324 11.69 -36.81 0.78
CA PHE A 324 11.64 -38.16 1.32
C PHE A 324 12.64 -38.35 2.46
N GLU A 325 12.23 -39.11 3.47
CA GLU A 325 13.09 -39.62 4.53
C GLU A 325 12.86 -41.11 4.77
N ASP A 326 13.79 -41.75 5.46
CA ASP A 326 13.64 -43.12 5.92
C ASP A 326 13.03 -43.21 7.33
N ASP A 327 12.99 -44.42 7.89
CA ASP A 327 12.44 -44.71 9.21
C ASP A 327 13.27 -44.17 10.38
N LYS A 328 14.45 -43.60 10.10
CA LYS A 328 15.34 -42.93 11.06
C LYS A 328 15.33 -41.41 10.92
N ASP A 329 14.38 -40.86 10.17
CA ASP A 329 14.31 -39.44 9.82
C ASP A 329 15.54 -38.95 9.02
N GLU A 330 16.29 -39.84 8.36
CA GLU A 330 17.38 -39.42 7.47
C GLU A 330 16.80 -38.97 6.13
N LEU A 331 17.18 -37.76 5.69
CA LEU A 331 16.82 -37.24 4.38
C LEU A 331 17.41 -38.13 3.27
N ILE A 332 16.55 -38.66 2.39
CA ILE A 332 16.95 -39.54 1.28
C ILE A 332 16.64 -38.93 -0.09
N SER A 333 16.33 -37.64 -0.17
CA SER A 333 16.06 -36.95 -1.43
C SER A 333 16.55 -35.51 -1.42
N THR A 334 16.43 -34.84 -2.57
CA THR A 334 16.39 -33.38 -2.59
C THR A 334 15.15 -32.85 -1.86
N LYS A 335 15.29 -31.67 -1.26
CA LYS A 335 14.18 -30.91 -0.69
C LYS A 335 13.68 -29.92 -1.74
N ILE A 336 12.39 -29.96 -2.03
CA ILE A 336 11.72 -29.07 -3.00
C ILE A 336 10.77 -28.17 -2.24
N SER A 337 10.93 -26.85 -2.39
CA SER A 337 10.00 -25.88 -1.79
C SER A 337 8.89 -25.52 -2.77
N ILE A 338 7.64 -25.59 -2.33
CA ILE A 338 6.44 -25.27 -3.09
C ILE A 338 5.71 -24.09 -2.43
N ASN A 339 5.42 -23.05 -3.22
CA ASN A 339 4.55 -21.96 -2.78
C ASN A 339 3.09 -22.37 -2.99
N ALA A 340 2.38 -22.59 -1.89
CA ALA A 340 0.93 -22.77 -1.92
C ALA A 340 0.26 -21.39 -1.80
N ASP A 341 0.16 -20.68 -2.92
CA ASP A 341 -0.33 -19.30 -3.00
C ASP A 341 -1.44 -19.08 -4.06
N SER A 342 -2.03 -20.16 -4.59
CA SER A 342 -3.03 -20.09 -5.66
C SER A 342 -4.35 -19.48 -5.18
N VAL A 343 -4.83 -18.44 -5.85
CA VAL A 343 -6.14 -17.80 -5.60
C VAL A 343 -7.29 -18.46 -6.38
N GLU A 344 -6.97 -19.48 -7.20
CA GLU A 344 -7.91 -20.07 -8.15
C GLU A 344 -8.99 -20.91 -7.45
N THR A 345 -10.26 -20.69 -7.78
CA THR A 345 -11.37 -21.46 -7.20
C THR A 345 -11.45 -22.87 -7.77
N LYS A 346 -10.98 -23.07 -9.02
CA LYS A 346 -10.97 -24.38 -9.69
C LYS A 346 -9.86 -25.26 -9.15
N VAL A 347 -10.23 -26.48 -8.74
CA VAL A 347 -9.31 -27.47 -8.15
C VAL A 347 -8.16 -27.83 -9.10
N GLU A 348 -8.43 -27.97 -10.39
CA GLU A 348 -7.41 -28.26 -11.42
C GLU A 348 -6.26 -27.23 -11.46
N ASN A 349 -6.57 -25.96 -11.19
CA ASN A 349 -5.59 -24.87 -11.17
C ASN A 349 -4.84 -24.75 -9.82
N ARG A 350 -5.17 -25.61 -8.86
CA ARG A 350 -4.51 -25.70 -7.54
C ARG A 350 -3.70 -26.99 -7.38
N MET A 351 -3.54 -27.77 -8.46
CA MET A 351 -2.71 -28.96 -8.48
C MET A 351 -1.28 -28.60 -8.90
N THR A 352 -0.31 -29.21 -8.23
CA THR A 352 1.11 -29.06 -8.54
C THR A 352 1.72 -30.44 -8.74
N ASP A 353 2.27 -30.66 -9.93
CA ASP A 353 3.07 -31.83 -10.26
C ASP A 353 4.55 -31.50 -10.04
N LEU A 354 5.25 -32.40 -9.36
CA LEU A 354 6.70 -32.32 -9.17
C LEU A 354 7.32 -33.72 -9.21
N THR A 355 8.60 -33.78 -9.50
CA THR A 355 9.38 -35.02 -9.42
C THR A 355 10.45 -34.84 -8.35
N ILE A 356 10.49 -35.75 -7.38
CA ILE A 356 11.50 -35.77 -6.33
C ILE A 356 12.56 -36.81 -6.69
N ASN A 357 13.83 -36.39 -6.62
CA ASN A 357 14.96 -37.27 -6.88
C ASN A 357 15.48 -37.84 -5.58
N LEU A 358 15.43 -39.16 -5.45
CA LEU A 358 16.03 -39.90 -4.35
C LEU A 358 17.55 -39.97 -4.53
N VAL A 359 18.26 -40.06 -3.41
CA VAL A 359 19.70 -40.33 -3.39
C VAL A 359 19.95 -41.70 -4.00
N ASP A 360 20.93 -41.82 -4.90
CA ASP A 360 21.31 -43.10 -5.47
C ASP A 360 22.07 -43.94 -4.43
N LYS A 361 21.36 -44.88 -3.80
CA LYS A 361 21.88 -45.84 -2.81
C LYS A 361 21.07 -47.13 -2.83
N GLN A 362 21.58 -48.16 -2.16
CA GLN A 362 20.77 -49.36 -1.89
C GLN A 362 19.67 -49.05 -0.86
N TYR A 363 18.44 -49.45 -1.18
CA TYR A 363 17.26 -49.31 -0.33
C TYR A 363 16.74 -50.67 0.12
N ASP A 364 16.27 -50.76 1.36
CA ASP A 364 15.65 -51.96 1.91
C ASP A 364 14.17 -52.00 1.54
N ARG A 365 13.76 -53.01 0.77
CA ARG A 365 12.37 -53.20 0.34
C ARG A 365 11.41 -53.51 1.50
N ASN A 366 11.91 -53.96 2.64
CA ASN A 366 11.11 -54.25 3.82
C ASN A 366 10.94 -53.03 4.74
N SER A 367 11.70 -51.96 4.50
CA SER A 367 11.64 -50.72 5.26
C SER A 367 10.55 -49.79 4.75
N LYS A 368 10.14 -48.87 5.61
CA LYS A 368 9.17 -47.81 5.28
C LYS A 368 9.90 -46.51 4.96
N TYR A 369 9.41 -45.83 3.96
CA TYR A 369 9.88 -44.51 3.56
C TYR A 369 8.73 -43.51 3.67
N TYR A 370 9.05 -42.24 3.88
CA TYR A 370 8.05 -41.22 4.14
C TYR A 370 8.26 -40.05 3.20
N LEU A 371 7.23 -39.72 2.43
CA LEU A 371 7.12 -38.40 1.83
C LEU A 371 6.68 -37.43 2.94
N VAL A 372 7.47 -36.41 3.18
CA VAL A 372 7.21 -35.35 4.15
C VAL A 372 6.73 -34.11 3.42
N VAL A 373 5.63 -33.56 3.88
CA VAL A 373 5.12 -32.22 3.52
C VAL A 373 5.23 -31.37 4.78
N GLU A 374 6.21 -30.48 4.82
CA GLU A 374 6.55 -29.66 5.98
C GLU A 374 6.13 -28.21 5.77
N ASN A 375 5.24 -27.73 6.62
CA ASN A 375 4.83 -26.32 6.65
C ASN A 375 5.98 -25.48 7.23
N THR A 376 6.56 -24.58 6.43
CA THR A 376 7.72 -23.78 6.85
C THR A 376 7.40 -22.70 7.90
N ASN A 377 6.14 -22.26 8.00
CA ASN A 377 5.72 -21.28 9.01
C ASN A 377 5.66 -21.89 10.41
N THR A 378 5.20 -23.14 10.51
CA THR A 378 4.86 -23.79 11.79
C THR A 378 5.77 -24.96 12.16
N GLY A 379 6.55 -25.49 11.20
CA GLY A 379 7.29 -26.73 11.33
C GLY A 379 6.40 -27.98 11.40
N LYS A 380 5.09 -27.86 11.13
CA LYS A 380 4.17 -29.00 11.12
C LYS A 380 4.53 -29.92 9.95
N ARG A 381 4.76 -31.20 10.25
CA ARG A 381 5.13 -32.23 9.27
C ARG A 381 3.97 -33.21 9.07
N VAL A 382 3.55 -33.38 7.82
CA VAL A 382 2.63 -34.45 7.42
C VAL A 382 3.43 -35.51 6.69
N LYS A 383 3.40 -36.76 7.18
CA LYS A 383 4.14 -37.88 6.60
C LYS A 383 3.20 -38.83 5.88
N ALA A 384 3.51 -39.14 4.64
CA ALA A 384 2.85 -40.15 3.83
C ALA A 384 3.77 -41.36 3.66
N VAL A 385 3.32 -42.54 4.10
CA VAL A 385 4.10 -43.79 3.97
C VAL A 385 4.17 -44.22 2.51
N TYR A 386 5.36 -44.64 2.08
CA TYR A 386 5.70 -45.26 0.80
C TYR A 386 6.50 -46.55 1.02
N ASN A 387 6.32 -47.51 0.12
CA ASN A 387 7.10 -48.74 0.04
C ASN A 387 8.09 -48.67 -1.13
N MET A 388 9.25 -49.31 -0.98
CA MET A 388 10.26 -49.36 -2.03
C MET A 388 10.12 -50.61 -2.90
N ASP A 389 10.03 -50.41 -4.21
CA ASP A 389 9.89 -51.45 -5.24
C ASP A 389 10.80 -51.15 -6.44
N ILE A 390 12.00 -50.66 -6.18
CA ILE A 390 13.04 -50.47 -7.19
C ILE A 390 13.63 -51.85 -7.52
N ALA A 391 13.59 -52.25 -8.79
CA ALA A 391 14.27 -53.44 -9.27
C ALA A 391 15.78 -53.28 -9.05
N GLY A 392 16.37 -54.09 -8.16
CA GLY A 392 17.80 -54.06 -7.91
C GLY A 392 18.56 -54.57 -9.15
N SER A 393 19.70 -53.97 -9.45
CA SER A 393 20.65 -54.38 -10.48
C SER A 393 21.32 -55.75 -10.23
N GLY A 394 20.75 -56.59 -9.36
CA GLY A 394 21.28 -57.91 -8.96
C GLY A 394 20.49 -59.12 -9.45
N ASP A 395 19.37 -58.94 -10.17
CA ASP A 395 18.47 -60.05 -10.59
C ASP A 395 18.66 -60.50 -12.06
N PHE A 396 19.73 -60.07 -12.74
CA PHE A 396 20.10 -60.60 -14.06
C PHE A 396 21.34 -61.48 -13.95
N ASP A 397 21.17 -62.70 -13.42
CA ASP A 397 22.12 -63.80 -13.64
C ASP A 397 21.86 -64.39 -15.04
N PHE A 398 22.89 -64.34 -15.91
CA PHE A 398 22.93 -64.99 -17.23
C PHE A 398 23.48 -66.41 -17.14
#